data_AF-A0A2K3NMC4-F1
#
_entry.id   AF-A0A2K3NMC4-F1
#
_cell.length_a   1.000
_cell.length_b   1.000
_cell.length_c   1.000
_cell.angle_alpha   90.00
_cell.angle_beta   90.00
_cell.angle_gamma   90.00
#
_symmetry.space_group_name_H-M   'P 1'
#
loop_
_entity.id
_entity.type
_entity.pdbx_description
1 polymer ?
#
loop_
_entity_poly.entity_id
_entity_poly.type
_entity_poly.pdbx_seq_one_letter_code
_entity_poly.pdbx_strand_id
1 'polypeptide(L)'
;VRGSHVGSYLPSSGVWHHTQRYLKKGTSDRNLVHHLDFDAPTRENANVLPDDKKQDESLLEDVWTLLRAGRLEEACGLCRSAGQPWRASTLSPFGGLNLFPSVEALMKNGKNRTLQAVEFESGIGHQWHLWKWASYCASEKIAELGGKYEAAVYAAQCSNLKRMLPLCTDWESACWAMARSWLDVQVDLEVTRSLPGGVDQNRNFGDVIDRSPGQVDGSFDPSSGPENWPIQVLNQQPRQLSSLLQKLHSGEMIHETVTRQCKDQQRQIQMSLMLADIPHVLDLIWSWIAPLEDDQNVFRPHGDPQMIRFGAHLVLVLRYLLREEMEAAFRDKILSVGDNILHLYAQFLFSKEHEELVGIYASQLSRHRCIDLFVHMMELRLHSRGSDYTLVDVIVITMFMMGLITGLQLRPATIETEMTAIREE
;
A
#
# COMPACT_ATOMS: atom_id res chain seq x y z
N VAL A 1 13.12 -5.54 0.58
CA VAL A 1 13.29 -4.54 1.66
C VAL A 1 14.76 -4.51 2.05
N ARG A 2 15.55 -3.54 1.59
CA ARG A 2 16.90 -3.32 2.14
C ARG A 2 16.71 -2.98 3.61
N GLY A 3 17.33 -3.74 4.51
CA GLY A 3 17.25 -3.50 5.95
C GLY A 3 17.56 -2.04 6.25
N SER A 4 16.59 -1.33 6.84
CA SER A 4 16.66 0.09 7.15
C SER A 4 17.57 0.32 8.36
N HIS A 5 18.87 0.11 8.14
CA HIS A 5 19.91 0.70 8.97
C HIS A 5 20.00 2.17 8.63
N VAL A 6 19.39 2.95 9.51
CA VAL A 6 19.44 4.41 9.53
C VAL A 6 20.79 4.80 10.16
N GLY A 7 21.39 5.91 9.73
CA GLY A 7 22.73 6.30 10.20
C GLY A 7 22.81 6.43 11.73
N SER A 8 23.97 6.12 12.31
CA SER A 8 24.21 6.43 13.74
C SER A 8 24.65 7.88 13.88
N TYR A 9 23.76 8.74 14.41
CA TYR A 9 24.09 10.12 14.72
C TYR A 9 24.66 10.18 16.15
N LEU A 10 25.98 10.36 16.25
CA LEU A 10 26.63 10.55 17.54
C LEU A 10 26.36 11.97 18.06
N PRO A 11 25.93 12.16 19.32
CA PRO A 11 25.75 13.46 19.94
C PRO A 11 27.13 14.04 20.28
N SER A 12 27.88 14.51 19.29
CA SER A 12 29.26 14.94 19.53
C SER A 12 29.50 16.44 19.38
N SER A 13 28.49 17.25 19.09
CA SER A 13 28.73 18.68 18.81
C SER A 13 27.57 19.66 19.06
N GLY A 14 26.35 19.20 19.34
CA GLY A 14 25.18 20.09 19.42
C GLY A 14 24.71 20.56 18.04
N VAL A 15 23.62 21.34 18.01
CA VAL A 15 22.95 21.74 16.77
C VAL A 15 23.73 22.83 16.05
N TRP A 16 23.80 22.72 14.72
CA TRP A 16 24.47 23.66 13.81
C TRP A 16 25.86 24.06 14.29
N HIS A 17 26.65 23.07 14.66
CA HIS A 17 27.95 23.28 15.29
C HIS A 17 28.93 24.04 14.40
N HIS A 18 28.88 23.85 13.08
CA HIS A 18 29.73 24.62 12.17
C HIS A 18 29.31 26.09 12.17
N THR A 19 28.02 26.37 12.11
CA THR A 19 27.43 27.72 12.16
C THR A 19 27.75 28.39 13.49
N GLN A 20 27.60 27.68 14.61
CA GLN A 20 27.96 28.17 15.94
C GLN A 20 29.45 28.57 16.01
N ARG A 21 30.35 27.74 15.49
CA ARG A 21 31.79 28.04 15.46
C ARG A 21 32.10 29.23 14.57
N TYR A 22 31.39 29.38 13.46
CA TYR A 22 31.54 30.52 12.56
C TYR A 22 31.11 31.82 13.22
N LEU A 23 29.95 31.84 13.88
CA LEU A 23 29.46 33.00 14.64
C LEU A 23 30.41 33.39 15.77
N LYS A 24 30.97 32.41 16.49
CA LYS A 24 31.96 32.65 17.55
C LYS A 24 33.25 33.31 17.05
N LYS A 25 33.59 33.20 15.77
CA LYS A 25 34.76 33.87 15.17
C LYS A 25 34.50 35.36 14.85
N GLY A 26 33.30 35.87 15.13
CA GLY A 26 32.95 37.28 14.92
C GLY A 26 32.81 37.66 13.44
N THR A 27 32.70 36.68 12.54
CA THR A 27 32.51 36.92 11.11
C THR A 27 31.03 37.18 10.85
N SER A 28 30.68 38.42 10.49
CA SER A 28 29.30 38.82 10.20
C SER A 28 29.00 38.64 8.71
N ASP A 29 28.15 37.67 8.38
CA ASP A 29 27.52 37.57 7.07
C ASP A 29 26.04 37.92 7.23
N ARG A 30 25.51 38.83 6.39
CA ARG A 30 24.09 39.23 6.41
C ARG A 30 23.17 38.08 5.98
N ASN A 31 23.69 37.07 5.30
CA ASN A 31 22.93 35.95 4.79
C ASN A 31 22.91 34.74 5.76
N LEU A 32 23.64 34.81 6.88
CA LEU A 32 23.74 33.74 7.87
C LEU A 32 22.89 34.07 9.10
N VAL A 33 22.29 33.04 9.70
CA VAL A 33 21.57 33.20 10.97
C VAL A 33 22.46 33.75 12.07
N HIS A 34 21.89 34.62 12.91
CA HIS A 34 22.54 35.20 14.08
C HIS A 34 22.18 34.46 15.38
N HIS A 35 21.01 33.83 15.43
CA HIS A 35 20.57 33.02 16.57
C HIS A 35 20.63 31.52 16.23
N LEU A 36 20.78 30.69 17.28
CA LEU A 36 20.94 29.24 17.16
C LEU A 36 19.72 28.47 17.69
N ASP A 37 18.55 29.09 17.64
CA ASP A 37 17.25 28.45 17.82
C ASP A 37 16.69 27.93 16.50
N PHE A 38 15.87 26.87 16.58
CA PHE A 38 15.43 26.11 15.41
C PHE A 38 14.57 26.93 14.43
N ASP A 39 13.94 28.01 14.88
CA ASP A 39 13.14 28.91 14.06
C ASP A 39 13.96 30.06 13.45
N ALA A 40 15.23 30.24 13.84
CA ALA A 40 16.09 31.32 13.33
C ALA A 40 16.14 31.40 11.79
N PRO A 41 16.29 30.30 11.03
CA PRO A 41 16.31 30.37 9.58
C PRO A 41 15.02 30.95 8.99
N THR A 42 13.88 30.64 9.62
CA THR A 42 12.56 31.12 9.18
C THR A 42 12.28 32.54 9.64
N ARG A 43 12.61 32.86 10.90
CA ARG A 43 12.38 34.16 11.52
C ARG A 43 13.28 35.25 10.93
N GLU A 44 14.55 34.92 10.67
CA GLU A 44 15.54 35.85 10.14
C GLU A 44 15.60 35.85 8.62
N ASN A 45 14.93 34.88 7.97
CA ASN A 45 15.01 34.64 6.53
C ASN A 45 16.48 34.52 6.07
N ALA A 46 17.27 33.76 6.84
CA ALA A 46 18.71 33.58 6.69
C ALA A 46 19.06 32.10 6.67
N ASN A 47 20.25 31.76 6.16
CA ASN A 47 20.70 30.39 6.03
C ASN A 47 21.60 29.97 7.19
N VAL A 48 21.66 28.66 7.45
CA VAL A 48 22.77 28.04 8.18
C VAL A 48 23.89 27.70 7.21
N LEU A 49 25.08 27.35 7.73
CA LEU A 49 26.16 26.93 6.86
C LEU A 49 25.79 25.67 6.04
N PRO A 50 26.34 25.51 4.82
CA PRO A 50 25.98 24.39 3.95
C PRO A 50 26.21 23.01 4.56
N ASP A 51 27.26 22.85 5.37
CA ASP A 51 27.58 21.58 6.05
C ASP A 51 26.48 21.20 7.06
N ASP A 52 26.03 22.17 7.86
CA ASP A 52 24.95 21.96 8.82
C ASP A 52 23.61 21.71 8.09
N LYS A 53 23.32 22.45 7.01
CA LYS A 53 22.12 22.24 6.18
C LYS A 53 22.10 20.82 5.60
N LYS A 54 23.25 20.32 5.13
CA LYS A 54 23.36 18.96 4.58
C LYS A 54 23.19 17.88 5.66
N GLN A 55 23.71 18.12 6.86
CA GLN A 55 23.50 17.21 8.01
C GLN A 55 22.02 17.14 8.39
N ASP A 56 21.34 18.29 8.44
CA ASP A 56 19.90 18.35 8.71
C ASP A 56 19.09 17.61 7.65
N GLU A 57 19.38 17.84 6.36
CA GLU A 57 18.67 17.18 5.26
C GLU A 57 18.85 15.65 5.32
N SER A 58 20.06 15.17 5.63
CA SER A 58 20.33 13.74 5.80
C SER A 58 19.61 13.13 7.01
N LEU A 59 19.59 13.83 8.14
CA LEU A 59 18.83 13.39 9.32
C LEU A 59 17.33 13.29 9.02
N LEU A 60 16.79 14.26 8.28
CA LEU A 60 15.37 14.32 7.94
C LEU A 60 14.98 13.31 6.87
N GLU A 61 15.88 12.95 5.95
CA GLU A 61 15.71 11.82 5.03
C GLU A 61 15.54 10.50 5.78
N ASP A 62 16.37 10.31 6.80
CA ASP A 62 16.36 9.15 7.68
C ASP A 62 15.06 9.11 8.53
N VAL A 63 14.66 10.26 9.09
CA VAL A 63 13.36 10.42 9.79
C VAL A 63 12.19 10.12 8.84
N TRP A 64 12.19 10.67 7.63
CA TRP A 64 11.16 10.43 6.62
C TRP A 64 11.01 8.94 6.31
N THR A 65 12.13 8.23 6.20
CA THR A 65 12.15 6.78 5.98
C THR A 65 11.55 6.01 7.17
N LEU A 66 11.90 6.38 8.39
CA LEU A 66 11.34 5.76 9.61
C LEU A 66 9.83 6.01 9.75
N LEU A 67 9.36 7.22 9.45
CA LEU A 67 7.93 7.55 9.49
C LEU A 67 7.13 6.72 8.50
N ARG A 68 7.61 6.57 7.26
CA ARG A 68 6.97 5.70 6.25
C ARG A 68 6.93 4.24 6.66
N ALA A 69 7.94 3.78 7.40
CA ALA A 69 8.00 2.44 7.96
C ALA A 69 7.15 2.26 9.24
N GLY A 70 6.48 3.30 9.74
CA GLY A 70 5.71 3.25 10.99
C GLY A 70 6.58 3.20 12.26
N ARG A 71 7.89 3.45 12.15
CA ARG A 71 8.88 3.36 13.25
C ARG A 71 9.02 4.71 13.97
N LEU A 72 7.91 5.24 14.48
CA LEU A 72 7.85 6.57 15.10
C LEU A 72 8.82 6.74 16.27
N GLU A 73 8.85 5.79 17.20
CA GLU A 73 9.73 5.85 18.39
C GLU A 73 11.20 5.93 18.01
N GLU A 74 11.60 5.22 16.96
CA GLU A 74 12.95 5.25 16.45
C GLU A 74 13.27 6.58 15.76
N ALA A 75 12.31 7.18 15.05
CA ALA A 75 12.46 8.52 14.48
C ALA A 75 12.63 9.58 15.59
N CYS A 76 11.85 9.50 16.66
CA CYS A 76 12.01 10.36 17.83
C CYS A 76 13.35 10.11 18.55
N GLY A 77 13.77 8.85 18.68
CA GLY A 77 15.07 8.47 19.22
C GLY A 77 16.23 9.05 18.40
N LEU A 78 16.12 8.99 17.07
CA LEU A 78 17.09 9.55 16.13
C LEU A 78 17.23 11.06 16.32
N CYS A 79 16.13 11.80 16.33
CA CYS A 79 16.11 13.25 16.57
C CYS A 79 16.77 13.61 17.92
N ARG A 80 16.48 12.84 19.00
CA ARG A 80 17.11 13.06 20.32
C ARG A 80 18.61 12.77 20.28
N SER A 81 19.03 11.68 19.63
CA SER A 81 20.45 11.31 19.50
C SER A 81 21.25 12.33 18.68
N ALA A 82 20.62 12.99 17.71
CA ALA A 82 21.18 14.09 16.94
C ALA A 82 21.22 15.43 17.71
N GLY A 83 20.75 15.47 18.96
CA GLY A 83 20.69 16.69 19.76
C GLY A 83 19.54 17.63 19.37
N GLN A 84 18.52 17.13 18.66
CA GLN A 84 17.37 17.89 18.17
C GLN A 84 16.06 17.41 18.82
N PRO A 85 15.92 17.52 20.16
CA PRO A 85 14.75 16.99 20.87
C PRO A 85 13.44 17.69 20.47
N TRP A 86 13.48 18.92 19.97
CA TRP A 86 12.27 19.61 19.49
C TRP A 86 11.65 18.87 18.30
N ARG A 87 12.46 18.34 17.36
CA ARG A 87 11.95 17.52 16.25
C ARG A 87 11.28 16.26 16.77
N ALA A 88 11.82 15.62 17.83
CA ALA A 88 11.16 14.48 18.45
C ALA A 88 9.79 14.86 19.06
N SER A 89 9.70 16.04 19.69
CA SER A 89 8.44 16.57 20.23
C SER A 89 7.42 16.90 19.14
N THR A 90 7.86 17.42 17.99
CA THR A 90 6.95 17.68 16.86
C THR A 90 6.50 16.40 16.17
N LEU A 91 7.29 15.32 16.16
CA LEU A 91 6.86 14.04 15.61
C LEU A 91 5.82 13.32 16.49
N SER A 92 5.86 13.57 17.80
CA SER A 92 4.97 12.94 18.79
C SER A 92 4.15 13.97 19.57
N PRO A 93 3.23 14.71 18.90
CA PRO A 93 2.34 15.63 19.59
C PRO A 93 1.49 14.89 20.63
N PHE A 94 1.09 15.59 21.69
CA PHE A 94 0.21 15.06 22.75
C PHE A 94 0.74 13.78 23.43
N GLY A 95 2.06 13.58 23.45
CA GLY A 95 2.70 12.42 24.08
C GLY A 95 2.48 11.10 23.33
N GLY A 96 2.22 11.16 22.02
CA GLY A 96 2.08 9.98 21.15
C GLY A 96 0.72 9.27 21.21
N LEU A 97 -0.18 9.73 22.09
CA LEU A 97 -1.48 9.10 22.35
C LEU A 97 -2.49 9.24 21.19
N ASN A 98 -2.29 10.20 20.29
CA ASN A 98 -3.27 10.60 19.27
C ASN A 98 -2.87 10.26 17.82
N LEU A 99 -1.77 9.52 17.61
CA LEU A 99 -1.19 9.32 16.28
C LEU A 99 -1.73 8.11 15.51
N PHE A 100 -2.55 7.28 16.16
CA PHE A 100 -3.18 6.12 15.53
C PHE A 100 -4.67 6.08 15.90
N PRO A 101 -5.59 6.20 14.93
CA PRO A 101 -6.99 5.84 15.14
C PRO A 101 -7.03 4.32 15.32
N SER A 102 -6.93 3.87 16.57
CA SER A 102 -6.99 2.46 16.95
C SER A 102 -8.10 2.25 17.96
N VAL A 103 -8.73 1.08 17.91
CA VAL A 103 -9.73 0.66 18.90
C VAL A 103 -9.13 0.70 20.31
N GLU A 104 -7.85 0.38 20.46
CA GLU A 104 -7.13 0.53 21.73
C GLU A 104 -6.94 1.98 22.16
N ALA A 105 -6.67 2.92 21.26
CA ALA A 105 -6.62 4.35 21.60
C ALA A 105 -7.99 4.86 22.07
N LEU A 106 -9.07 4.43 21.40
CA LEU A 106 -10.45 4.72 21.80
C LEU A 106 -10.80 4.12 23.17
N MET A 107 -10.39 2.87 23.43
CA MET A 107 -10.68 2.15 24.68
C MET A 107 -9.77 2.54 25.86
N LYS A 108 -8.52 2.94 25.60
CA LYS A 108 -7.53 3.34 26.62
C LYS A 108 -7.52 4.85 26.87
N ASN A 109 -8.48 5.59 26.32
CA ASN A 109 -8.66 7.04 26.47
C ASN A 109 -9.05 7.45 27.91
N GLY A 110 -8.44 6.86 28.94
CA GLY A 110 -8.70 7.12 30.36
C GLY A 110 -7.45 7.47 31.17
N LYS A 111 -6.29 7.70 30.53
CA LYS A 111 -5.00 7.81 31.26
C LYS A 111 -4.31 9.17 31.23
N ASN A 112 -4.83 10.20 30.56
CA ASN A 112 -4.22 11.54 30.61
C ASN A 112 -5.25 12.62 30.95
N ARG A 113 -5.58 12.71 32.24
CA ARG A 113 -6.57 13.66 32.79
C ARG A 113 -6.26 15.11 32.41
N THR A 114 -4.98 15.45 32.22
CA THR A 114 -4.56 16.79 31.82
C THR A 114 -4.89 17.09 30.37
N LEU A 115 -4.58 16.20 29.42
CA LEU A 115 -4.95 16.39 28.01
C LEU A 115 -6.46 16.42 27.82
N GLN A 116 -7.19 15.55 28.53
CA GLN A 116 -8.66 15.54 28.51
C GLN A 116 -9.27 16.81 29.09
N ALA A 117 -8.68 17.38 30.15
CA ALA A 117 -9.13 18.66 30.70
C ALA A 117 -8.92 19.79 29.68
N VAL A 118 -7.76 19.84 29.00
CA VAL A 118 -7.52 20.88 28.00
C VAL A 118 -8.40 20.69 26.76
N GLU A 119 -8.64 19.46 26.31
CA GLU A 119 -9.60 19.17 25.23
C GLU A 119 -11.04 19.52 25.64
N PHE A 120 -11.43 19.26 26.89
CA PHE A 120 -12.74 19.63 27.41
C PHE A 120 -12.94 21.14 27.46
N GLU A 121 -11.91 21.90 27.87
CA GLU A 121 -11.93 23.36 27.91
C GLU A 121 -11.86 24.00 26.51
N SER A 122 -11.13 23.41 25.57
CA SER A 122 -10.88 23.96 24.23
C SER A 122 -11.86 23.46 23.16
N GLY A 123 -12.65 22.43 23.46
CA GLY A 123 -13.50 21.72 22.50
C GLY A 123 -12.83 20.48 21.89
N ILE A 124 -13.67 19.48 21.58
CA ILE A 124 -13.23 18.18 21.05
C ILE A 124 -12.39 18.38 19.78
N GLY A 125 -11.16 17.84 19.77
CA GLY A 125 -10.26 17.88 18.63
C GLY A 125 -9.62 19.23 18.33
N HIS A 126 -9.89 20.30 19.09
CA HIS A 126 -9.38 21.65 18.79
C HIS A 126 -7.84 21.70 18.71
N GLN A 127 -7.14 21.11 19.68
CA GLN A 127 -5.67 21.09 19.72
C GLN A 127 -5.07 20.32 18.54
N TRP A 128 -5.73 19.25 18.13
CA TRP A 128 -5.32 18.43 16.99
C TRP A 128 -5.39 19.23 15.68
N HIS A 129 -6.48 19.96 15.44
CA HIS A 129 -6.60 20.85 14.28
C HIS A 129 -5.55 21.95 14.30
N LEU A 130 -5.30 22.58 15.46
CA LEU A 130 -4.27 23.60 15.60
C LEU A 130 -2.87 23.05 15.30
N TRP A 131 -2.55 21.85 15.81
CA TRP A 131 -1.28 21.18 15.54
C TRP A 131 -1.07 20.92 14.04
N LYS A 132 -2.10 20.41 13.38
CA LYS A 132 -2.08 20.14 11.95
C LYS A 132 -2.00 21.41 11.11
N TRP A 133 -2.68 22.48 11.52
CA TRP A 133 -2.56 23.79 10.90
C TRP A 133 -1.13 24.33 11.00
N ALA A 134 -0.53 24.25 12.20
CA ALA A 134 0.86 24.64 12.40
C ALA A 134 1.82 23.81 11.53
N SER A 135 1.58 22.50 11.43
CA SER A 135 2.34 21.59 10.57
C SER A 135 2.20 21.92 9.09
N TYR A 136 1.00 22.30 8.63
CA TYR A 136 0.77 22.77 7.26
C TYR A 136 1.58 24.03 6.97
N CYS A 137 1.47 25.07 7.81
CA CYS A 137 2.24 26.30 7.67
C CYS A 137 3.75 26.05 7.66
N ALA A 138 4.24 25.20 8.57
CA ALA A 138 5.63 24.80 8.62
C ALA A 138 6.06 24.10 7.32
N SER A 139 5.26 23.15 6.82
CA SER A 139 5.57 22.42 5.58
C SER A 139 5.69 23.33 4.36
N GLU A 140 4.81 24.31 4.19
CA GLU A 140 4.88 25.24 3.06
C GLU A 140 6.09 26.18 3.21
N LYS A 141 6.32 26.74 4.41
CA LYS A 141 7.40 27.70 4.64
C LYS A 141 8.78 27.07 4.50
N ILE A 142 8.96 25.86 5.01
CA ILE A 142 10.23 25.13 4.92
C ILE A 142 10.53 24.74 3.46
N ALA A 143 9.50 24.40 2.68
CA ALA A 143 9.65 24.13 1.27
C ALA A 143 10.11 25.37 0.48
N GLU A 144 9.63 26.57 0.83
CA GLU A 144 10.12 27.83 0.23
C GLU A 144 11.61 28.07 0.50
N LEU A 145 12.09 27.67 1.68
CA LEU A 145 13.52 27.75 2.09
C LEU A 145 14.38 26.60 1.50
N GLY A 146 13.76 25.71 0.72
CA GLY A 146 14.42 24.62 0.01
C GLY A 146 14.69 23.37 0.84
N GLY A 147 14.08 23.22 2.04
CA GLY A 147 14.13 21.98 2.81
C GLY A 147 13.14 20.97 2.24
N LYS A 148 13.61 19.81 1.74
CA LYS A 148 12.73 18.85 1.05
C LYS A 148 12.15 17.85 2.03
N TYR A 149 13.02 17.14 2.74
CA TYR A 149 12.59 16.10 3.68
C TYR A 149 11.88 16.69 4.90
N GLU A 150 12.34 17.83 5.42
CA GLU A 150 11.67 18.49 6.54
C GLU A 150 10.25 18.92 6.18
N ALA A 151 10.07 19.53 5.00
CA ALA A 151 8.75 19.89 4.51
C ALA A 151 7.85 18.66 4.39
N ALA A 152 8.37 17.54 3.88
CA ALA A 152 7.61 16.29 3.76
C ALA A 152 7.25 15.66 5.11
N VAL A 153 8.15 15.73 6.10
CA VAL A 153 7.89 15.26 7.48
C VAL A 153 6.73 16.02 8.11
N TYR A 154 6.71 17.34 8.02
CA TYR A 154 5.58 18.15 8.51
C TYR A 154 4.32 17.97 7.67
N ALA A 155 4.48 17.84 6.35
CA ALA A 155 3.38 17.59 5.43
C ALA A 155 2.66 16.26 5.70
N ALA A 156 3.39 15.23 6.12
CA ALA A 156 2.79 13.98 6.56
C ALA A 156 1.89 14.18 7.77
N GLN A 157 2.20 15.09 8.69
CA GLN A 157 1.35 15.31 9.87
C GLN A 157 0.02 15.99 9.56
N CYS A 158 -0.05 16.76 8.47
CA CYS A 158 -1.22 17.53 8.04
C CYS A 158 -1.80 17.08 6.69
N SER A 159 -1.38 15.93 6.18
CA SER A 159 -1.89 15.35 4.93
C SER A 159 -1.69 16.22 3.67
N ASN A 160 -0.62 17.01 3.65
CA ASN A 160 -0.26 17.89 2.52
C ASN A 160 0.50 17.10 1.43
N LEU A 161 -0.26 16.41 0.57
CA LEU A 161 0.26 15.60 -0.54
C LEU A 161 1.19 16.36 -1.49
N LYS A 162 0.97 17.67 -1.71
CA LYS A 162 1.81 18.53 -2.56
C LYS A 162 3.29 18.46 -2.16
N ARG A 163 3.58 18.33 -0.86
CA ARG A 163 4.94 18.29 -0.32
C ARG A 163 5.46 16.87 -0.10
N MET A 164 4.57 15.88 0.03
CA MET A 164 4.94 14.47 0.22
C MET A 164 5.25 13.75 -1.10
N LEU A 165 4.36 13.89 -2.10
CA LEU A 165 4.43 13.11 -3.34
C LEU A 165 5.72 13.30 -4.15
N PRO A 166 6.35 14.50 -4.21
CA PRO A 166 7.62 14.66 -4.91
C PRO A 166 8.77 13.78 -4.39
N LEU A 167 8.69 13.31 -3.13
CA LEU A 167 9.70 12.42 -2.54
C LEU A 167 9.34 10.92 -2.66
N CYS A 168 8.15 10.62 -3.18
CA CYS A 168 7.65 9.27 -3.34
C CYS A 168 8.05 8.72 -4.72
N THR A 169 9.22 8.07 -4.79
CA THR A 169 9.82 7.60 -6.06
C THR A 169 9.48 6.14 -6.40
N ASP A 170 8.73 5.47 -5.52
CA ASP A 170 8.26 4.10 -5.68
C ASP A 170 6.76 3.99 -5.36
N TRP A 171 6.09 2.99 -5.93
CA TRP A 171 4.65 2.81 -5.82
C TRP A 171 4.19 2.66 -4.37
N GLU A 172 4.92 1.90 -3.55
CA GLU A 172 4.59 1.73 -2.13
C GLU A 172 4.59 3.06 -1.39
N SER A 173 5.59 3.90 -1.63
CA SER A 173 5.70 5.22 -1.01
C SER A 173 4.57 6.17 -1.41
N ALA A 174 4.20 6.20 -2.69
CA ALA A 174 3.13 7.06 -3.19
C ALA A 174 1.76 6.55 -2.73
N CYS A 175 1.54 5.24 -2.78
CA CYS A 175 0.32 4.59 -2.28
C CYS A 175 0.14 4.86 -0.78
N TRP A 176 1.21 4.70 0.01
CA TRP A 176 1.22 5.06 1.43
C TRP A 176 0.85 6.52 1.65
N ALA A 177 1.50 7.46 0.95
CA ALA A 177 1.27 8.89 1.14
C ALA A 177 -0.19 9.27 0.87
N MET A 178 -0.77 8.72 -0.21
CA MET A 178 -2.15 8.98 -0.61
C MET A 178 -3.16 8.30 0.32
N ALA A 179 -2.99 7.02 0.64
CA ALA A 179 -3.91 6.28 1.50
C ALA A 179 -3.91 6.85 2.92
N ARG A 180 -2.73 7.15 3.45
CA ARG A 180 -2.57 7.78 4.76
C ARG A 180 -3.22 9.17 4.78
N SER A 181 -2.93 10.02 3.80
CA SER A 181 -3.49 11.39 3.76
C SER A 181 -5.01 11.38 3.64
N TRP A 182 -5.54 10.49 2.80
CA TRP A 182 -6.98 10.32 2.64
C TRP A 182 -7.63 9.88 3.95
N LEU A 183 -7.11 8.83 4.59
CA LEU A 183 -7.66 8.32 5.86
C LEU A 183 -7.61 9.38 6.96
N ASP A 184 -6.50 10.10 7.07
CA ASP A 184 -6.29 11.14 8.08
C ASP A 184 -7.32 12.28 7.92
N VAL A 185 -7.60 12.71 6.69
CA VAL A 185 -8.66 13.71 6.43
C VAL A 185 -10.06 13.15 6.72
N GLN A 186 -10.32 11.87 6.43
CA GLN A 186 -11.62 11.26 6.80
C GLN A 186 -11.83 11.23 8.32
N VAL A 187 -10.77 10.97 9.09
CA VAL A 187 -10.81 11.06 10.56
C VAL A 187 -11.10 12.48 11.00
N ASP A 188 -10.42 13.49 10.43
CA ASP A 188 -10.67 14.89 10.78
C ASP A 188 -12.12 15.32 10.50
N LEU A 189 -12.70 14.87 9.38
CA LEU A 189 -14.10 15.11 9.04
C LEU A 189 -15.06 14.45 10.03
N GLU A 190 -14.76 13.23 10.49
CA GLU A 190 -15.59 12.54 11.50
C GLU A 190 -15.49 13.18 12.89
N VAL A 191 -14.28 13.59 13.29
CA VAL A 191 -14.06 14.35 14.53
C VAL A 191 -14.86 15.65 14.48
N THR A 192 -14.82 16.37 13.35
CA THR A 192 -15.58 17.61 13.14
C THR A 192 -17.09 17.37 13.23
N ARG A 193 -17.60 16.28 12.63
CA ARG A 193 -19.02 15.91 12.68
C ARG A 193 -19.49 15.63 14.11
N SER A 194 -18.61 15.13 14.96
CA SER A 194 -18.91 14.78 16.35
C SER A 194 -19.05 15.99 17.28
N LEU A 195 -18.76 17.23 16.82
CA LEU A 195 -18.96 18.44 17.61
C LEU A 195 -20.44 18.87 17.69
N PRO A 196 -20.90 19.42 18.84
CA PRO A 196 -22.22 20.04 18.96
C PRO A 196 -22.36 21.19 17.96
N GLY A 197 -23.27 21.07 16.98
CA GLY A 197 -23.47 22.07 15.91
C GLY A 197 -22.93 21.67 14.52
N GLY A 198 -22.26 20.52 14.37
CA GLY A 198 -21.68 20.06 13.09
C GLY A 198 -22.69 19.75 11.98
N VAL A 199 -23.99 19.63 12.30
CA VAL A 199 -25.05 19.33 11.33
C VAL A 199 -25.32 20.52 10.39
N ASP A 200 -25.17 21.76 10.87
CA ASP A 200 -25.47 22.98 10.09
C ASP A 200 -24.33 23.40 9.16
N GLN A 201 -23.07 23.07 9.50
CA GLN A 201 -21.91 23.35 8.65
C GLN A 201 -21.86 22.43 7.40
N ASN A 202 -22.54 21.28 7.47
CA ASN A 202 -22.45 20.23 6.45
C ASN A 202 -23.27 20.52 5.18
N ARG A 203 -24.28 21.40 5.22
CA ARG A 203 -25.04 21.79 4.02
C ARG A 203 -24.19 22.51 2.97
N ASN A 204 -23.09 23.15 3.39
CA ASN A 204 -22.14 23.78 2.47
C ASN A 204 -21.01 22.84 2.01
N PHE A 205 -20.62 21.83 2.80
CA PHE A 205 -19.48 20.95 2.49
C PHE A 205 -19.83 19.80 1.53
N GLY A 206 -20.97 19.16 1.69
CA GLY A 206 -21.42 18.10 0.78
C GLY A 206 -21.57 18.59 -0.66
N ASP A 207 -21.97 19.86 -0.82
CA ASP A 207 -22.22 20.49 -2.12
C ASP A 207 -20.92 20.88 -2.86
N VAL A 208 -19.82 21.12 -2.14
CA VAL A 208 -18.48 21.40 -2.70
C VAL A 208 -17.77 20.12 -3.14
N ILE A 209 -18.01 19.02 -2.42
CA ILE A 209 -17.46 17.69 -2.74
C ILE A 209 -18.25 17.00 -3.85
N ASP A 210 -19.42 17.50 -4.27
CA ASP A 210 -20.16 16.92 -5.40
C ASP A 210 -19.99 17.72 -6.71
N ARG A 211 -19.69 19.03 -6.63
CA ARG A 211 -19.61 19.88 -7.83
C ARG A 211 -18.34 19.64 -8.68
N SER A 212 -18.49 19.71 -10.00
CA SER A 212 -17.41 19.56 -11.00
C SER A 212 -16.53 20.82 -11.12
N PRO A 213 -15.26 20.71 -11.58
CA PRO A 213 -14.27 21.80 -11.50
C PRO A 213 -14.51 22.99 -12.46
N GLY A 214 -15.54 22.94 -13.31
CA GLY A 214 -15.71 23.87 -14.42
C GLY A 214 -16.57 25.11 -14.14
N GLN A 215 -16.97 25.36 -12.90
CA GLN A 215 -17.90 26.45 -12.58
C GLN A 215 -17.45 27.22 -11.34
N VAL A 216 -16.30 27.86 -11.43
CA VAL A 216 -15.85 28.88 -10.48
C VAL A 216 -15.35 30.08 -11.27
N ASP A 217 -16.29 30.90 -11.73
CA ASP A 217 -16.02 32.29 -12.09
C ASP A 217 -16.83 33.13 -11.09
N GLY A 218 -16.15 33.49 -10.00
CA GLY A 218 -16.76 34.11 -8.83
C GLY A 218 -15.74 34.17 -7.70
N SER A 219 -15.20 35.36 -7.47
CA SER A 219 -14.31 35.69 -6.35
C SER A 219 -14.94 35.26 -5.02
N PHE A 220 -14.38 34.24 -4.38
CA PHE A 220 -14.71 33.93 -2.98
C PHE A 220 -14.06 34.99 -2.08
N ASP A 221 -14.90 35.81 -1.45
CA ASP A 221 -14.51 36.78 -0.43
C ASP A 221 -14.04 36.00 0.83
N PRO A 222 -12.86 36.27 1.41
CA PRO A 222 -12.31 35.52 2.55
C PRO A 222 -13.06 35.75 3.89
N SER A 223 -14.14 36.53 3.88
CA SER A 223 -14.74 37.15 5.06
C SER A 223 -15.93 36.39 5.65
N SER A 224 -16.21 35.16 5.22
CA SER A 224 -17.29 34.32 5.79
C SER A 224 -16.97 32.81 5.70
N GLY A 225 -15.96 32.42 6.49
CA GLY A 225 -15.39 31.11 6.86
C GLY A 225 -15.84 29.75 6.29
N PRO A 226 -14.87 28.87 5.97
CA PRO A 226 -14.80 27.47 6.39
C PRO A 226 -13.84 27.38 7.59
N GLU A 227 -14.34 27.61 8.80
CA GLU A 227 -13.46 27.67 9.98
C GLU A 227 -13.02 26.25 10.38
N ASN A 228 -11.84 25.82 9.92
CA ASN A 228 -10.76 25.25 10.77
C ASN A 228 -9.73 24.38 10.03
N TRP A 229 -9.94 23.99 8.76
CA TRP A 229 -8.97 23.15 8.03
C TRP A 229 -8.51 23.79 6.70
N PRO A 230 -7.21 23.70 6.31
CA PRO A 230 -6.74 24.30 5.07
C PRO A 230 -7.46 23.67 3.87
N ILE A 231 -8.28 24.46 3.17
CA ILE A 231 -9.01 24.00 1.97
C ILE A 231 -8.06 23.46 0.90
N GLN A 232 -6.83 23.98 0.85
CA GLN A 232 -5.76 23.51 -0.02
C GLN A 232 -5.39 22.06 0.26
N VAL A 233 -5.48 21.58 1.50
CA VAL A 233 -5.24 20.17 1.85
C VAL A 233 -6.43 19.30 1.46
N LEU A 234 -7.66 19.77 1.65
CA LEU A 234 -8.87 19.04 1.25
C LEU A 234 -8.93 18.84 -0.25
N ASN A 235 -8.63 19.90 -1.02
CA ASN A 235 -8.63 19.86 -2.48
C ASN A 235 -7.58 18.89 -3.06
N GLN A 236 -6.60 18.48 -2.26
CA GLN A 236 -5.62 17.48 -2.67
C GLN A 236 -6.13 16.04 -2.49
N GLN A 237 -7.14 15.80 -1.67
CA GLN A 237 -7.58 14.46 -1.34
C GLN A 237 -8.47 13.86 -2.42
N PRO A 238 -8.34 12.54 -2.70
CA PRO A 238 -9.31 11.84 -3.52
C PRO A 238 -10.65 11.73 -2.78
N ARG A 239 -11.77 11.75 -3.52
CA ARG A 239 -13.12 11.61 -2.92
C ARG A 239 -13.37 10.16 -2.46
N GLN A 240 -12.95 9.20 -3.28
CA GLN A 240 -13.13 7.77 -3.05
C GLN A 240 -11.80 7.01 -3.20
N LEU A 241 -11.74 5.79 -2.68
CA LEU A 241 -10.59 4.91 -2.85
C LEU A 241 -10.30 4.61 -4.34
N SER A 242 -11.33 4.48 -5.18
CA SER A 242 -11.19 4.35 -6.63
C SER A 242 -10.47 5.56 -7.25
N SER A 243 -10.85 6.77 -6.85
CA SER A 243 -10.21 8.02 -7.31
C SER A 243 -8.77 8.13 -6.82
N LEU A 244 -8.45 7.58 -5.65
CA LEU A 244 -7.09 7.49 -5.13
C LEU A 244 -6.21 6.68 -6.09
N LEU A 245 -6.67 5.47 -6.43
CA LEU A 245 -5.94 4.59 -7.35
C LEU A 245 -5.85 5.20 -8.76
N GLN A 246 -6.89 5.86 -9.24
CA GLN A 246 -6.84 6.60 -10.50
C GLN A 246 -5.78 7.71 -10.47
N LYS A 247 -5.71 8.47 -9.37
CA LYS A 247 -4.71 9.53 -9.20
C LYS A 247 -3.27 8.98 -9.09
N LEU A 248 -3.06 7.73 -8.63
CA LEU A 248 -1.75 7.07 -8.73
C LEU A 248 -1.35 6.75 -10.18
N HIS A 249 -2.30 6.56 -11.09
CA HIS A 249 -2.02 6.27 -12.50
C HIS A 249 -1.73 7.53 -13.34
N SER A 250 -2.33 8.66 -12.99
CA SER A 250 -2.32 9.84 -13.86
C SER A 250 -2.18 11.19 -13.14
N GLY A 251 -1.84 11.19 -11.85
CA GLY A 251 -1.69 12.43 -11.08
C GLY A 251 -0.46 13.23 -11.53
N GLU A 252 -0.65 14.54 -11.75
CA GLU A 252 0.41 15.46 -12.17
C GLU A 252 1.62 15.48 -11.21
N MET A 253 1.37 15.33 -9.92
CA MET A 253 2.38 15.35 -8.86
C MET A 253 3.05 13.98 -8.61
N ILE A 254 2.69 12.96 -9.39
CA ILE A 254 3.18 11.59 -9.22
C ILE A 254 4.44 11.39 -10.04
N HIS A 255 5.46 10.78 -9.42
CA HIS A 255 6.71 10.48 -10.10
C HIS A 255 6.48 9.46 -11.24
N GLU A 256 7.12 9.65 -12.39
CA GLU A 256 6.90 8.84 -13.60
C GLU A 256 7.12 7.33 -13.36
N THR A 257 8.09 6.97 -12.50
CA THR A 257 8.34 5.57 -12.10
C THR A 257 7.13 4.94 -11.43
N VAL A 258 6.37 5.68 -10.63
CA VAL A 258 5.15 5.21 -9.97
C VAL A 258 4.08 4.91 -11.00
N THR A 259 3.86 5.83 -11.95
CA THR A 259 2.92 5.64 -13.07
C THR A 259 3.27 4.41 -13.90
N ARG A 260 4.56 4.14 -14.12
CA ARG A 260 5.02 2.92 -14.78
C ARG A 260 4.74 1.68 -13.91
N GLN A 261 5.06 1.73 -12.63
CA GLN A 261 4.83 0.61 -11.69
C GLN A 261 3.34 0.27 -11.51
N CYS A 262 2.43 1.25 -11.63
CA CYS A 262 0.99 0.98 -11.63
C CYS A 262 0.58 0.00 -12.74
N LYS A 263 1.35 -0.12 -13.82
CA LYS A 263 1.11 -1.06 -14.92
C LYS A 263 1.71 -2.44 -14.66
N ASP A 264 2.53 -2.63 -13.62
CA ASP A 264 3.07 -3.93 -13.28
C ASP A 264 1.94 -4.87 -12.83
N GLN A 265 1.97 -6.12 -13.29
CA GLN A 265 0.91 -7.10 -13.00
C GLN A 265 0.62 -7.24 -11.50
N GLN A 266 1.68 -7.27 -10.68
CA GLN A 266 1.58 -7.36 -9.22
C GLN A 266 0.85 -6.16 -8.61
N ARG A 267 1.09 -4.94 -9.12
CA ARG A 267 0.42 -3.73 -8.63
C ARG A 267 -1.02 -3.66 -9.06
N GLN A 268 -1.33 -4.08 -10.28
CA GLN A 268 -2.72 -4.18 -10.74
C GLN A 268 -3.52 -5.13 -9.84
N ILE A 269 -2.99 -6.31 -9.54
CA ILE A 269 -3.60 -7.24 -8.58
C ILE A 269 -3.80 -6.58 -7.21
N GLN A 270 -2.76 -5.95 -6.65
CA GLN A 270 -2.84 -5.29 -5.34
C GLN A 270 -3.93 -4.20 -5.31
N MET A 271 -3.98 -3.36 -6.34
CA MET A 271 -4.97 -2.27 -6.45
C MET A 271 -6.40 -2.80 -6.57
N SER A 272 -6.62 -3.84 -7.36
CA SER A 272 -7.95 -4.47 -7.48
C SER A 272 -8.37 -5.16 -6.18
N LEU A 273 -7.43 -5.80 -5.47
CA LEU A 273 -7.69 -6.37 -4.14
C LEU A 273 -8.04 -5.29 -3.10
N MET A 274 -7.40 -4.11 -3.15
CA MET A 274 -7.75 -2.98 -2.28
C MET A 274 -9.17 -2.47 -2.51
N LEU A 275 -9.70 -2.57 -3.73
CA LEU A 275 -11.09 -2.26 -4.06
C LEU A 275 -12.06 -3.41 -3.76
N ALA A 276 -11.55 -4.55 -3.27
CA ALA A 276 -12.29 -5.79 -3.10
C ALA A 276 -12.96 -6.31 -4.40
N ASP A 277 -12.45 -5.94 -5.57
CA ASP A 277 -12.95 -6.38 -6.87
C ASP A 277 -12.26 -7.69 -7.30
N ILE A 278 -12.63 -8.78 -6.63
CA ILE A 278 -12.08 -10.11 -6.90
C ILE A 278 -12.43 -10.62 -8.31
N PRO A 279 -13.67 -10.45 -8.85
CA PRO A 279 -13.97 -10.84 -10.23
C PRO A 279 -12.99 -10.23 -11.24
N HIS A 280 -12.65 -8.95 -11.08
CA HIS A 280 -11.68 -8.29 -11.95
C HIS A 280 -10.25 -8.83 -11.77
N VAL A 281 -9.83 -9.17 -10.53
CA VAL A 281 -8.54 -9.83 -10.29
C VAL A 281 -8.43 -11.14 -11.08
N LEU A 282 -9.49 -11.95 -11.09
CA LEU A 282 -9.50 -13.20 -11.84
C LEU A 282 -9.41 -12.96 -13.35
N ASP A 283 -10.11 -11.94 -13.86
CA ASP A 283 -10.03 -11.56 -15.27
C ASP A 283 -8.64 -11.06 -15.68
N LEU A 284 -7.99 -10.25 -14.84
CA LEU A 284 -6.62 -9.79 -15.07
C LEU A 284 -5.66 -10.97 -15.15
N ILE A 285 -5.68 -11.85 -14.14
CA ILE A 285 -4.83 -13.03 -14.10
C ILE A 285 -5.07 -13.90 -15.33
N TRP A 286 -6.34 -14.18 -15.66
CA TRP A 286 -6.70 -14.95 -16.84
C TRP A 286 -6.19 -14.31 -18.13
N SER A 287 -6.35 -13.00 -18.30
CA SER A 287 -5.87 -12.27 -19.49
C SER A 287 -4.36 -12.38 -19.73
N TRP A 288 -3.58 -12.63 -18.69
CA TRP A 288 -2.12 -12.76 -18.79
C TRP A 288 -1.64 -14.20 -18.97
N ILE A 289 -2.47 -15.20 -18.65
CA ILE A 289 -2.07 -16.62 -18.71
C ILE A 289 -2.83 -17.42 -19.76
N ALA A 290 -3.97 -16.93 -20.23
CA ALA A 290 -4.79 -17.60 -21.22
C ALA A 290 -3.98 -17.92 -22.49
N PRO A 291 -4.18 -19.11 -23.10
CA PRO A 291 -3.55 -19.43 -24.39
C PRO A 291 -3.97 -18.42 -25.47
N LEU A 292 -3.05 -18.05 -26.36
CA LEU A 292 -3.37 -17.23 -27.53
C LEU A 292 -3.96 -18.15 -28.62
N GLU A 293 -5.03 -17.71 -29.29
CA GLU A 293 -5.73 -18.51 -30.30
C GLU A 293 -4.86 -18.89 -31.52
N ASP A 294 -3.74 -18.20 -31.75
CA ASP A 294 -2.84 -18.37 -32.92
C ASP A 294 -1.57 -19.20 -32.64
N ASP A 295 -1.35 -19.72 -31.42
CA ASP A 295 -0.09 -20.40 -31.12
C ASP A 295 -0.12 -21.87 -31.56
N GLN A 296 0.70 -22.19 -32.57
CA GLN A 296 0.85 -23.54 -33.12
C GLN A 296 1.35 -24.56 -32.09
N ASN A 297 1.88 -24.09 -30.96
CA ASN A 297 2.24 -24.89 -29.79
C ASN A 297 1.18 -24.75 -28.68
N VAL A 298 0.04 -25.41 -28.87
CA VAL A 298 -1.05 -25.55 -27.88
C VAL A 298 -0.56 -25.99 -26.50
N PHE A 299 0.61 -26.61 -26.44
CA PHE A 299 1.18 -27.29 -25.28
C PHE A 299 2.16 -26.47 -24.45
N ARG A 300 2.52 -25.24 -24.86
CA ARG A 300 3.42 -24.38 -24.07
C ARG A 300 2.59 -23.36 -23.30
N PRO A 301 2.76 -23.21 -21.97
CA PRO A 301 2.08 -22.16 -21.23
C PRO A 301 2.56 -20.79 -21.73
N HIS A 302 1.62 -19.91 -22.07
CA HIS A 302 1.91 -18.60 -22.64
C HIS A 302 2.18 -17.52 -21.59
N GLY A 303 1.88 -17.81 -20.32
CA GLY A 303 2.07 -16.90 -19.19
C GLY A 303 3.33 -17.15 -18.38
N ASP A 304 3.73 -16.15 -17.58
CA ASP A 304 4.79 -16.29 -16.59
C ASP A 304 4.44 -17.43 -15.60
N PRO A 305 5.34 -18.42 -15.38
CA PRO A 305 5.08 -19.54 -14.49
C PRO A 305 4.69 -19.15 -13.06
N GLN A 306 5.22 -18.03 -12.54
CA GLN A 306 4.86 -17.58 -11.20
C GLN A 306 3.46 -16.99 -11.16
N MET A 307 3.03 -16.28 -12.22
CA MET A 307 1.65 -15.81 -12.34
C MET A 307 0.64 -16.96 -12.43
N ILE A 308 0.92 -18.01 -13.22
CA ILE A 308 0.06 -19.20 -13.31
C ILE A 308 -0.07 -19.85 -11.93
N ARG A 309 1.07 -20.06 -11.25
CA ARG A 309 1.09 -20.62 -9.88
C ARG A 309 0.32 -19.74 -8.90
N PHE A 310 0.57 -18.44 -8.90
CA PHE A 310 -0.10 -17.48 -8.02
C PHE A 310 -1.61 -17.50 -8.23
N GLY A 311 -2.07 -17.44 -9.49
CA GLY A 311 -3.49 -17.52 -9.84
C GLY A 311 -4.15 -18.78 -9.30
N ALA A 312 -3.54 -19.96 -9.52
CA ALA A 312 -4.07 -21.22 -9.02
C ALA A 312 -4.23 -21.23 -7.50
N HIS A 313 -3.19 -20.80 -6.76
CA HIS A 313 -3.25 -20.78 -5.29
C HIS A 313 -4.22 -19.71 -4.77
N LEU A 314 -4.32 -18.56 -5.43
CA LEU A 314 -5.31 -17.53 -5.10
C LEU A 314 -6.73 -18.08 -5.24
N VAL A 315 -7.05 -18.77 -6.34
CA VAL A 315 -8.37 -19.39 -6.55
C VAL A 315 -8.68 -20.39 -5.44
N LEU A 316 -7.73 -21.23 -5.03
CA LEU A 316 -7.92 -22.18 -3.92
C LEU A 316 -8.20 -21.48 -2.60
N VAL A 317 -7.44 -20.42 -2.27
CA VAL A 317 -7.63 -19.63 -1.06
C VAL A 317 -9.00 -18.94 -1.08
N LEU A 318 -9.40 -18.35 -2.20
CA LEU A 318 -10.71 -17.71 -2.35
C LEU A 318 -11.85 -18.71 -2.17
N ARG A 319 -11.75 -19.91 -2.75
CA ARG A 319 -12.75 -20.99 -2.57
C ARG A 319 -12.86 -21.46 -1.13
N TYR A 320 -11.74 -21.49 -0.41
CA TYR A 320 -11.70 -21.89 0.99
C TYR A 320 -12.31 -20.82 1.90
N LEU A 321 -11.86 -19.57 1.77
CA LEU A 321 -12.27 -18.48 2.65
C LEU A 321 -13.72 -18.05 2.42
N LEU A 322 -14.22 -18.12 1.18
CA LEU A 322 -15.47 -17.50 0.80
C LEU A 322 -16.61 -18.50 0.58
N ARG A 323 -16.47 -19.76 1.01
CA ARG A 323 -17.42 -20.85 0.69
C ARG A 323 -18.90 -20.53 0.97
N GLU A 324 -19.22 -19.75 2.00
CA GLU A 324 -20.61 -19.50 2.44
C GLU A 324 -21.08 -18.04 2.24
N GLU A 325 -20.16 -17.08 2.05
CA GLU A 325 -20.46 -15.64 2.11
C GLU A 325 -20.57 -14.96 0.72
N MET A 326 -20.56 -15.71 -0.39
CA MET A 326 -20.48 -15.12 -1.73
C MET A 326 -21.83 -14.73 -2.33
N GLU A 327 -21.87 -13.54 -2.92
CA GLU A 327 -22.85 -13.20 -3.94
C GLU A 327 -22.80 -14.20 -5.11
N ALA A 328 -23.96 -14.52 -5.69
CA ALA A 328 -24.09 -15.55 -6.72
C ALA A 328 -23.19 -15.29 -7.94
N ALA A 329 -23.12 -14.04 -8.41
CA ALA A 329 -22.30 -13.65 -9.56
C ALA A 329 -20.79 -13.89 -9.33
N PHE A 330 -20.32 -13.66 -8.10
CA PHE A 330 -18.93 -13.86 -7.75
C PHE A 330 -18.57 -15.35 -7.67
N ARG A 331 -19.46 -16.17 -7.11
CA ARG A 331 -19.32 -17.63 -7.12
C ARG A 331 -19.22 -18.17 -8.54
N ASP A 332 -20.09 -17.72 -9.45
CA ASP A 332 -20.09 -18.17 -10.84
C ASP A 332 -18.78 -17.79 -11.56
N LYS A 333 -18.21 -16.62 -11.24
CA LYS A 333 -16.90 -16.20 -11.77
C LYS A 333 -15.75 -17.08 -11.27
N ILE A 334 -15.72 -17.41 -9.98
CA ILE A 334 -14.70 -18.33 -9.42
C ILE A 334 -14.83 -19.74 -10.00
N LEU A 335 -16.05 -20.21 -10.23
CA LEU A 335 -16.27 -21.54 -10.80
C LEU A 335 -15.96 -21.57 -12.30
N SER A 336 -16.15 -20.48 -13.03
CA SER A 336 -15.81 -20.39 -14.45
C SER A 336 -14.33 -20.08 -14.68
N VAL A 337 -13.92 -18.84 -14.42
CA VAL A 337 -12.54 -18.36 -14.67
C VAL A 337 -11.55 -19.06 -13.73
N GLY A 338 -11.93 -19.30 -12.48
CA GLY A 338 -11.07 -20.02 -11.54
C GLY A 338 -10.83 -21.48 -11.94
N ASP A 339 -11.82 -22.20 -12.50
CA ASP A 339 -11.59 -23.54 -13.05
C ASP A 339 -10.63 -23.49 -14.23
N ASN A 340 -10.74 -22.48 -15.11
CA ASN A 340 -9.82 -22.33 -16.23
C ASN A 340 -8.36 -22.13 -15.76
N ILE A 341 -8.16 -21.30 -14.74
CA ILE A 341 -6.84 -21.04 -14.13
C ILE A 341 -6.27 -22.33 -13.50
N LEU A 342 -7.08 -23.06 -12.74
CA LEU A 342 -6.67 -24.32 -12.11
C LEU A 342 -6.36 -25.41 -13.16
N HIS A 343 -7.18 -25.49 -14.20
CA HIS A 343 -6.99 -26.41 -15.31
C HIS A 343 -5.67 -26.13 -16.02
N LEU A 344 -5.39 -24.86 -16.35
CA LEU A 344 -4.13 -24.47 -16.96
C LEU A 344 -2.91 -24.77 -16.07
N TYR A 345 -3.03 -24.56 -14.76
CA TYR A 345 -1.94 -24.89 -13.83
C TYR A 345 -1.70 -26.40 -13.72
N ALA A 346 -2.76 -27.21 -13.75
CA ALA A 346 -2.64 -28.66 -13.79
C ALA A 346 -1.95 -29.15 -15.07
N GLN A 347 -2.30 -28.59 -16.23
CA GLN A 347 -1.60 -28.83 -17.50
C GLN A 347 -0.13 -28.40 -17.41
N PHE A 348 0.15 -27.24 -16.80
CA PHE A 348 1.51 -26.76 -16.59
C PHE A 348 2.34 -27.72 -15.74
N LEU A 349 1.81 -28.19 -14.62
CA LEU A 349 2.48 -29.17 -13.76
C LEU A 349 2.81 -30.46 -14.52
N PHE A 350 1.85 -30.95 -15.31
CA PHE A 350 2.06 -32.12 -16.16
C PHE A 350 3.18 -31.91 -17.19
N SER A 351 3.20 -30.74 -17.86
CA SER A 351 4.26 -30.38 -18.82
C SER A 351 5.66 -30.26 -18.18
N LYS A 352 5.72 -30.13 -16.86
CA LYS A 352 6.95 -30.06 -16.06
C LYS A 352 7.27 -31.36 -15.34
N GLU A 353 6.58 -32.45 -15.67
CA GLU A 353 6.79 -33.78 -15.08
C GLU A 353 6.51 -33.83 -13.57
N HIS A 354 5.67 -32.93 -13.05
CA HIS A 354 5.19 -32.89 -11.66
C HIS A 354 3.79 -33.49 -11.54
N GLU A 355 3.67 -34.74 -11.98
CA GLU A 355 2.39 -35.45 -12.16
C GLU A 355 1.72 -35.79 -10.83
N GLU A 356 2.52 -36.02 -9.79
CA GLU A 356 2.08 -36.32 -8.43
C GLU A 356 1.18 -35.22 -7.85
N LEU A 357 1.36 -33.98 -8.32
CA LEU A 357 0.60 -32.82 -7.85
C LEU A 357 -0.68 -32.59 -8.66
N VAL A 358 -0.76 -33.09 -9.91
CA VAL A 358 -1.89 -32.84 -10.82
C VAL A 358 -3.20 -33.28 -10.20
N GLY A 359 -3.21 -34.44 -9.55
CA GLY A 359 -4.38 -34.99 -8.86
C GLY A 359 -5.00 -34.06 -7.83
N ILE A 360 -4.15 -33.33 -7.08
CA ILE A 360 -4.60 -32.41 -6.04
C ILE A 360 -5.37 -31.24 -6.66
N TYR A 361 -4.85 -30.65 -7.73
CA TYR A 361 -5.52 -29.53 -8.42
C TYR A 361 -6.73 -30.00 -9.24
N ALA A 362 -6.65 -31.17 -9.87
CA ALA A 362 -7.76 -31.78 -10.61
C ALA A 362 -8.96 -32.07 -9.68
N SER A 363 -8.72 -32.45 -8.43
CA SER A 363 -9.79 -32.66 -7.43
C SER A 363 -10.64 -31.42 -7.13
N GLN A 364 -10.13 -30.24 -7.48
CA GLN A 364 -10.81 -28.97 -7.26
C GLN A 364 -11.57 -28.51 -8.50
N LEU A 365 -11.43 -29.18 -9.63
CA LEU A 365 -12.12 -28.84 -10.88
C LEU A 365 -13.52 -29.46 -10.93
N SER A 366 -14.40 -28.84 -11.71
CA SER A 366 -15.65 -29.47 -12.11
C SER A 366 -15.41 -30.74 -12.94
N ARG A 367 -16.36 -31.68 -12.89
CA ARG A 367 -16.22 -33.01 -13.51
C ARG A 367 -15.91 -32.96 -15.00
N HIS A 368 -16.55 -32.05 -15.74
CA HIS A 368 -16.30 -31.90 -17.17
C HIS A 368 -14.88 -31.40 -17.46
N ARG A 369 -14.37 -30.44 -16.67
CA ARG A 369 -12.99 -29.95 -16.77
C ARG A 369 -11.93 -31.00 -16.41
N CYS A 370 -12.26 -31.94 -15.51
CA CYS A 370 -11.39 -33.08 -15.22
C CYS A 370 -11.23 -34.00 -16.44
N ILE A 371 -12.32 -34.21 -17.19
CA ILE A 371 -12.31 -35.01 -18.43
C ILE A 371 -11.47 -34.29 -19.49
N ASP A 372 -11.71 -33.00 -19.70
CA ASP A 372 -10.91 -32.19 -20.63
C ASP A 372 -9.42 -32.25 -20.31
N LEU A 373 -9.07 -32.14 -19.01
CA LEU A 373 -7.69 -32.19 -18.53
C LEU A 373 -7.04 -33.55 -18.85
N PHE A 374 -7.77 -34.63 -18.59
CA PHE A 374 -7.31 -35.99 -18.86
C PHE A 374 -7.04 -36.21 -20.35
N VAL A 375 -7.98 -35.80 -21.22
CA VAL A 375 -7.83 -35.90 -22.68
C VAL A 375 -6.57 -35.15 -23.13
N HIS A 376 -6.38 -33.92 -22.65
CA HIS A 376 -5.21 -33.12 -22.99
C HIS A 376 -3.88 -33.76 -22.52
N MET A 377 -3.84 -34.32 -21.31
CA MET A 377 -2.66 -35.03 -20.81
C MET A 377 -2.32 -36.26 -21.65
N MET A 378 -3.33 -37.01 -22.10
CA MET A 378 -3.13 -38.14 -23.01
C MET A 378 -2.54 -37.67 -24.35
N GLU A 379 -3.10 -36.62 -24.95
CA GLU A 379 -2.58 -36.01 -26.18
C GLU A 379 -1.12 -35.58 -26.03
N LEU A 380 -0.78 -34.90 -24.93
CA LEU A 380 0.59 -34.50 -24.63
C LEU A 380 1.58 -35.67 -24.56
N ARG A 381 1.17 -36.78 -23.97
CA ARG A 381 1.98 -38.01 -23.91
C ARG A 381 2.15 -38.64 -25.28
N LEU A 382 1.08 -38.69 -26.06
CA LEU A 382 1.10 -39.25 -27.42
C LEU A 382 2.09 -38.49 -28.33
N HIS A 383 2.25 -37.17 -28.12
CA HIS A 383 3.12 -36.32 -28.95
C HIS A 383 4.56 -36.19 -28.42
N SER A 384 4.82 -36.40 -27.11
CA SER A 384 6.15 -36.18 -26.51
C SER A 384 7.09 -37.40 -26.53
N ARG A 385 6.54 -38.62 -26.62
CA ARG A 385 7.33 -39.85 -26.75
C ARG A 385 6.87 -40.62 -27.97
N GLY A 386 7.76 -40.73 -28.97
CA GLY A 386 7.56 -41.65 -30.07
C GLY A 386 7.35 -43.07 -29.54
N SER A 387 6.16 -43.61 -29.77
CA SER A 387 5.81 -45.03 -29.85
C SER A 387 6.12 -46.02 -28.70
N ASP A 388 6.72 -45.61 -27.58
CA ASP A 388 6.92 -46.51 -26.43
C ASP A 388 5.90 -46.19 -25.32
N TYR A 389 4.68 -46.71 -25.47
CA TYR A 389 3.72 -46.78 -24.37
C TYR A 389 4.09 -47.95 -23.48
N THR A 390 4.30 -47.70 -22.17
CA THR A 390 3.90 -48.73 -21.22
C THR A 390 2.40 -48.54 -20.99
N LEU A 391 1.62 -49.58 -21.26
CA LEU A 391 0.18 -49.65 -20.98
C LEU A 391 -0.11 -49.24 -19.52
N VAL A 392 0.87 -49.43 -18.64
CA VAL A 392 0.90 -49.07 -17.22
C VAL A 392 0.74 -47.56 -17.00
N ASP A 393 1.45 -46.69 -17.73
CA ASP A 393 1.36 -45.24 -17.52
C ASP A 393 -0.03 -44.70 -17.87
N VAL A 394 -0.64 -45.22 -18.94
CA VAL A 394 -2.00 -44.88 -19.34
C VAL A 394 -3.00 -45.42 -18.31
N ILE A 395 -2.83 -46.65 -17.82
CA ILE A 395 -3.70 -47.26 -16.82
C ILE A 395 -3.64 -46.51 -15.48
N VAL A 396 -2.44 -46.13 -15.00
CA VAL A 396 -2.27 -45.42 -13.72
C VAL A 396 -2.93 -44.04 -13.76
N ILE A 397 -2.74 -43.27 -14.84
CA ILE A 397 -3.41 -41.96 -15.00
C ILE A 397 -4.93 -42.14 -15.12
N THR A 398 -5.38 -43.16 -15.87
CA THR A 398 -6.81 -43.47 -16.04
C THR A 398 -7.47 -43.90 -14.74
N MET A 399 -6.81 -44.74 -13.92
CA MET A 399 -7.33 -45.22 -12.64
C MET A 399 -7.34 -44.11 -11.58
N PHE A 400 -6.30 -43.29 -11.50
CA PHE A 400 -6.22 -42.17 -10.56
C PHE A 400 -7.28 -41.11 -10.87
N MET A 401 -7.47 -40.77 -12.15
CA MET A 401 -8.49 -39.80 -12.56
C MET A 401 -9.91 -40.40 -12.54
N MET A 402 -10.10 -41.71 -12.80
CA MET A 402 -11.37 -42.39 -12.57
C MET A 402 -11.78 -42.34 -11.09
N GLY A 403 -10.84 -42.51 -10.15
CA GLY A 403 -11.10 -42.34 -8.72
C GLY A 403 -11.60 -40.93 -8.37
N LEU A 404 -10.98 -39.90 -8.96
CA LEU A 404 -11.40 -38.50 -8.83
C LEU A 404 -12.77 -38.21 -9.48
N ILE A 405 -13.04 -38.77 -10.65
CA ILE A 405 -14.28 -38.57 -11.43
C ILE A 405 -15.48 -39.34 -10.81
N THR A 406 -15.23 -40.44 -10.10
CA THR A 406 -16.26 -41.30 -9.50
C THR A 406 -16.53 -40.99 -8.02
N GLY A 407 -15.72 -40.13 -7.38
CA GLY A 407 -15.88 -39.77 -5.96
C GLY A 407 -15.42 -40.84 -4.97
N LEU A 408 -14.65 -41.83 -5.43
CA LEU A 408 -14.03 -42.83 -4.57
C LEU A 408 -12.80 -42.20 -3.89
N GLN A 409 -12.93 -41.95 -2.60
CA GLN A 409 -11.90 -41.36 -1.74
C GLN A 409 -10.77 -42.37 -1.50
N LEU A 410 -9.91 -42.58 -2.50
CA LEU A 410 -8.74 -43.45 -2.41
C LEU A 410 -7.72 -42.79 -1.47
N ARG A 411 -7.48 -43.44 -0.32
CA ARG A 411 -6.46 -42.99 0.64
C ARG A 411 -5.07 -43.15 0.02
N PRO A 412 -4.13 -42.21 0.26
CA PRO A 412 -2.80 -42.21 -0.35
C PRO A 412 -1.98 -43.50 -0.10
N ALA A 413 -2.19 -44.18 1.05
CA ALA A 413 -1.52 -45.45 1.36
C ALA A 413 -1.90 -46.63 0.43
N THR A 414 -3.08 -46.58 -0.18
CA THR A 414 -3.56 -47.62 -1.11
C THR A 414 -2.88 -47.53 -2.47
N ILE A 415 -2.50 -46.31 -2.87
CA ILE A 415 -1.90 -46.01 -4.17
C ILE A 415 -0.46 -46.52 -4.22
N GLU A 416 0.31 -46.33 -3.15
CA GLU A 416 1.68 -46.88 -3.03
C GLU A 416 1.71 -48.42 -3.08
N THR A 417 0.68 -49.06 -2.50
CA THR A 417 0.57 -50.52 -2.42
C THR A 417 0.13 -51.14 -3.75
N GLU A 418 -0.77 -50.47 -4.49
CA GLU A 418 -1.15 -50.92 -5.85
C GLU A 418 -0.06 -50.58 -6.89
N MET A 419 0.68 -49.47 -6.73
CA MET A 419 1.80 -49.11 -7.61
C MET A 419 3.01 -50.04 -7.47
N THR A 420 3.19 -50.69 -6.31
CA THR A 420 4.22 -51.72 -6.11
C THR A 420 3.79 -53.05 -6.74
N ALA A 421 2.51 -53.44 -6.61
CA ALA A 421 1.99 -54.66 -7.24
C ALA A 421 2.03 -54.61 -8.78
N ILE A 422 1.71 -53.45 -9.39
CA ILE A 422 1.71 -53.28 -10.85
C ILE A 422 3.14 -53.17 -11.43
N ARG A 423 4.16 -52.87 -10.60
CA ARG A 423 5.58 -52.88 -11.01
C ARG A 423 6.22 -54.27 -10.94
N GLU A 424 5.61 -55.21 -10.22
CA GLU A 424 6.10 -56.59 -10.06
C GLU A 424 5.51 -57.58 -11.08
N GLU A 425 4.40 -57.23 -11.74
CA GLU A 425 3.88 -57.90 -12.96
C GLU A 425 4.41 -57.23 -14.25
#